data_AF-A0A9P0HT21-F1
#
_entry.id   AF-A0A9P0HT21-F1
#
_cell.length_a   1.000
_cell.length_b   1.000
_cell.length_c   1.000
_cell.angle_alpha   90.00
_cell.angle_beta   90.00
_cell.angle_gamma   90.00
#
_symmetry.space_group_name_H-M   'P 1'
#
loop_
_entity.id
_entity.type
_entity.pdbx_description
1 polymer ?
#
loop_
_entity_poly.entity_id
_entity_poly.type
_entity_poly.pdbx_seq_one_letter_code
_entity_poly.pdbx_strand_id
1 'polypeptide(L)'
;MSSELIGELGQVGLKIGDSTSAVTAAPDCYSGDEKKKPRLSSRPKKFRQAWMMFDIFKDWLRPHTSPEFATCIVCNRVIKAGKSELEKHAAGKRHQMLRGNVPSTTTVLIGQELISQSELPVSISINAEGGGAPTPVTVDEYTSVQCIDAGTYTNISSEGNPVSSTETYHQPVQRHHPIVAPQPQVELTTKAIVSRQAPPWKATAIVNGHVTRLDLADYRGRYLIFNRVCASEINALSDRVAEFRMAQTEIVACSVDSHLSHLAWGKLSRQDGGVGNPKIPLLADPTHSIAKDYGVLLPDKGHSLRATYIIDKRGILRAMNMYDTVIGRGIDELLRTIKALLYSDETEEAVPADWSPSHQGQCMANVKHDQSALS
;
A
#
# COMPACT_ATOMS: atom_id res chain seq x y z
N MET A 1 54.99 -39.43 42.67
CA MET A 1 55.39 -40.10 41.41
C MET A 1 56.07 -41.40 41.78
N SER A 2 56.06 -42.41 40.89
CA SER A 2 56.34 -43.84 41.20
C SER A 2 55.23 -44.46 42.08
N SER A 3 54.54 -45.55 41.73
CA SER A 3 54.96 -46.96 41.44
C SER A 3 55.42 -47.69 42.71
N GLU A 4 55.02 -48.93 43.05
CA GLU A 4 54.26 -50.03 42.41
C GLU A 4 53.37 -50.75 43.49
N LEU A 5 52.21 -51.36 43.17
CA LEU A 5 51.94 -52.81 42.89
C LEU A 5 52.11 -53.76 44.12
N ILE A 6 51.48 -54.96 44.05
CA ILE A 6 51.28 -55.97 45.14
C ILE A 6 50.21 -55.54 46.18
N GLY A 7 49.24 -56.36 46.64
CA GLY A 7 48.74 -57.65 46.15
C GLY A 7 48.69 -58.78 47.19
N GLU A 8 47.50 -59.20 47.65
CA GLU A 8 47.34 -60.47 48.41
C GLU A 8 45.91 -61.06 48.29
N LEU A 9 45.75 -62.35 48.62
CA LEU A 9 44.55 -63.17 48.39
C LEU A 9 44.04 -63.82 49.69
N GLY A 10 42.72 -63.93 49.87
CA GLY A 10 42.09 -64.56 51.03
C GLY A 10 41.00 -65.59 50.67
N GLN A 11 41.35 -66.88 50.84
CA GLN A 11 40.53 -68.08 51.18
C GLN A 11 39.05 -68.14 50.68
N VAL A 12 38.61 -69.00 49.74
CA VAL A 12 38.64 -70.50 49.62
C VAL A 12 37.47 -71.22 50.33
N GLY A 13 36.70 -72.03 49.56
CA GLY A 13 35.54 -72.84 50.00
C GLY A 13 34.25 -72.50 49.21
N LEU A 14 33.65 -73.27 48.27
CA LEU A 14 33.69 -74.71 47.89
C LEU A 14 33.16 -75.64 48.98
N LYS A 15 32.15 -76.52 48.80
CA LYS A 15 31.11 -76.84 47.77
C LYS A 15 29.81 -77.21 48.55
N ILE A 16 28.62 -77.56 48.05
CA ILE A 16 28.09 -78.64 47.16
C ILE A 16 26.57 -78.28 47.02
N GLY A 17 25.79 -78.59 45.98
CA GLY A 17 26.02 -79.35 44.74
C GLY A 17 24.86 -80.33 44.45
N ASP A 18 24.04 -80.01 43.43
CA ASP A 18 23.33 -80.97 42.55
C ASP A 18 22.12 -81.78 43.13
N SER A 19 21.12 -82.24 42.34
CA SER A 19 20.89 -82.16 40.88
C SER A 19 19.42 -82.40 40.46
N THR A 20 18.99 -81.75 39.36
CA THR A 20 18.02 -82.20 38.31
C THR A 20 16.59 -82.68 38.69
N SER A 21 15.53 -82.47 37.89
CA SER A 21 15.46 -82.46 36.42
C SER A 21 14.27 -81.64 35.85
N ALA A 22 14.46 -81.01 34.67
CA ALA A 22 13.54 -80.90 33.51
C ALA A 22 12.05 -80.46 33.70
N VAL A 23 11.37 -79.67 32.84
CA VAL A 23 11.67 -78.88 31.62
C VAL A 23 10.45 -77.93 31.43
N THR A 24 10.47 -76.74 30.81
CA THR A 24 10.87 -76.38 29.44
C THR A 24 11.33 -74.90 29.38
N ALA A 25 11.45 -74.34 28.16
CA ALA A 25 12.01 -73.02 27.84
C ALA A 25 10.99 -71.87 27.64
N ALA A 26 11.37 -70.67 28.07
CA ALA A 26 11.10 -69.37 27.45
C ALA A 26 12.28 -68.41 27.79
N PRO A 27 12.65 -67.45 26.92
CA PRO A 27 13.97 -66.78 27.00
C PRO A 27 14.01 -65.45 27.78
N ASP A 28 15.23 -65.01 28.10
CA ASP A 28 15.56 -63.81 28.86
C ASP A 28 15.22 -62.48 28.17
N CYS A 29 14.87 -61.47 28.97
CA CYS A 29 15.76 -60.29 29.14
C CYS A 29 15.32 -59.39 30.31
N TYR A 30 16.28 -58.67 30.90
CA TYR A 30 16.06 -57.71 31.99
C TYR A 30 15.26 -56.48 31.52
N SER A 31 14.23 -56.09 32.26
CA SER A 31 13.59 -54.77 32.12
C SER A 31 13.19 -54.18 33.48
N GLY A 32 14.04 -53.30 34.02
CA GLY A 32 13.72 -52.50 35.21
C GLY A 32 12.95 -51.21 34.88
N ASP A 33 12.20 -50.68 35.85
CA ASP A 33 11.38 -49.48 35.68
C ASP A 33 12.19 -48.19 35.43
N GLU A 34 12.13 -47.66 34.20
CA GLU A 34 12.31 -46.23 33.96
C GLU A 34 10.95 -45.53 33.83
N LYS A 35 10.67 -44.61 34.75
CA LYS A 35 9.52 -43.71 34.71
C LYS A 35 9.49 -42.97 33.36
N LYS A 36 8.38 -43.08 32.61
CA LYS A 36 8.21 -42.45 31.28
C LYS A 36 8.45 -40.94 31.36
N LYS A 37 9.66 -40.52 30.97
CA LYS A 37 10.07 -39.12 30.86
C LYS A 37 9.08 -38.38 29.94
N PRO A 38 8.55 -37.21 30.32
CA PRO A 38 7.66 -36.45 29.45
C PRO A 38 8.42 -36.10 28.17
N ARG A 39 7.76 -36.22 27.01
CA ARG A 39 8.37 -35.86 25.72
C ARG A 39 8.80 -34.39 25.80
N LEU A 40 10.10 -34.13 25.74
CA LEU A 40 10.64 -32.77 25.67
C LEU A 40 9.96 -32.07 24.49
N SER A 41 9.44 -30.87 24.73
CA SER A 41 8.91 -30.01 23.68
C SER A 41 10.04 -29.74 22.68
N SER A 42 9.91 -30.30 21.47
CA SER A 42 10.91 -30.10 20.43
C SER A 42 11.01 -28.60 20.15
N ARG A 43 12.19 -28.01 20.42
CA ARG A 43 12.43 -26.57 20.19
C ARG A 43 11.90 -26.17 18.81
N PRO A 44 11.14 -25.08 18.68
CA PRO A 44 10.48 -24.73 17.43
C PRO A 44 11.50 -24.64 16.31
N LYS A 45 11.21 -25.35 15.21
CA LYS A 45 12.11 -25.42 14.04
C LYS A 45 12.17 -24.03 13.42
N LYS A 46 13.37 -23.42 13.46
CA LYS A 46 13.63 -22.14 12.79
C LYS A 46 13.97 -22.35 11.32
N PHE A 47 13.52 -21.41 10.49
CA PHE A 47 13.83 -21.34 9.06
C PHE A 47 15.35 -21.32 8.82
N ARG A 48 15.79 -21.99 7.76
CA ARG A 48 17.18 -21.96 7.31
C ARG A 48 17.23 -21.45 5.88
N GLN A 49 17.91 -20.32 5.66
CA GLN A 49 18.02 -19.68 4.35
C GLN A 49 18.51 -20.64 3.25
N ALA A 50 19.44 -21.54 3.61
CA ALA A 50 19.96 -22.59 2.72
C ALA A 50 18.87 -23.52 2.12
N TRP A 51 17.69 -23.64 2.73
CA TRP A 51 16.58 -24.41 2.15
C TRP A 51 16.07 -23.80 0.84
N MET A 52 16.18 -22.49 0.63
CA MET A 52 15.79 -21.84 -0.64
C MET A 52 16.64 -22.29 -1.84
N MET A 53 17.80 -22.91 -1.58
CA MET A 53 18.70 -23.46 -2.62
C MET A 53 18.35 -24.89 -3.04
N PHE A 54 17.43 -25.58 -2.36
CA PHE A 54 16.97 -26.91 -2.78
C PHE A 54 15.87 -26.79 -3.85
N ASP A 55 15.97 -27.52 -4.97
CA ASP A 55 15.05 -27.39 -6.11
C ASP A 55 13.56 -27.63 -5.80
N ILE A 56 13.29 -28.42 -4.75
CA ILE A 56 11.93 -28.65 -4.21
C ILE A 56 11.30 -27.40 -3.58
N PHE A 57 12.10 -26.44 -3.14
CA PHE A 57 11.72 -25.21 -2.43
C PHE A 57 12.05 -23.93 -3.23
N LYS A 58 12.98 -24.05 -4.17
CA LYS A 58 13.43 -23.00 -5.07
C LYS A 58 12.26 -22.34 -5.82
N ASP A 59 12.40 -21.05 -6.08
CA ASP A 59 11.49 -20.20 -6.85
C ASP A 59 10.08 -20.00 -6.24
N TRP A 60 9.77 -20.58 -5.06
CA TRP A 60 8.49 -20.33 -4.37
C TRP A 60 8.56 -20.07 -2.86
N LEU A 61 9.62 -20.51 -2.18
CA LEU A 61 9.79 -20.35 -0.73
C LEU A 61 10.52 -19.04 -0.38
N ARG A 62 9.99 -18.28 0.59
CA ARG A 62 10.63 -17.09 1.18
C ARG A 62 10.63 -17.16 2.71
N PRO A 63 11.59 -16.51 3.40
CA PRO A 63 11.54 -16.34 4.85
C PRO A 63 10.30 -15.53 5.26
N HIS A 64 9.84 -15.73 6.49
CA HIS A 64 8.82 -14.91 7.16
C HIS A 64 9.49 -14.06 8.25
N THR A 65 8.88 -12.94 8.64
CA THR A 65 9.39 -12.04 9.70
C THR A 65 9.63 -12.79 11.02
N SER A 66 8.72 -13.69 11.37
CA SER A 66 8.87 -14.62 12.50
C SER A 66 9.69 -15.85 12.05
N PRO A 67 10.84 -16.17 12.68
CA PRO A 67 11.76 -17.21 12.19
C PRO A 67 11.24 -18.64 12.31
N GLU A 68 10.11 -18.86 12.97
CA GLU A 68 9.43 -20.16 13.08
C GLU A 68 8.52 -20.45 11.87
N PHE A 69 8.47 -19.54 10.90
CA PHE A 69 7.59 -19.60 9.74
C PHE A 69 8.31 -19.25 8.43
N ALA A 70 7.66 -19.57 7.32
CA ALA A 70 8.09 -19.26 5.96
C ALA A 70 6.87 -18.99 5.08
N THR A 71 7.04 -18.22 4.01
CA THR A 71 5.96 -17.83 3.10
C THR A 71 6.11 -18.55 1.76
N CYS A 72 5.05 -19.25 1.32
CA CYS A 72 4.94 -19.70 -0.06
C CYS A 72 4.27 -18.61 -0.91
N ILE A 73 4.97 -18.12 -1.94
CA ILE A 73 4.43 -17.09 -2.85
C ILE A 73 3.34 -17.66 -3.76
N VAL A 74 3.51 -18.89 -4.25
CA VAL A 74 2.58 -19.58 -5.17
C VAL A 74 1.19 -19.80 -4.53
N CYS A 75 1.14 -20.02 -3.22
CA CYS A 75 -0.12 -20.22 -2.48
C CYS A 75 -0.57 -19.00 -1.66
N ASN A 76 0.23 -17.92 -1.63
CA ASN A 76 0.17 -16.81 -0.67
C ASN A 76 -0.18 -17.28 0.76
N ARG A 77 0.65 -18.16 1.34
CA ARG A 77 0.40 -18.81 2.64
C ARG A 77 1.65 -18.87 3.51
N VAL A 78 1.48 -18.55 4.78
CA VAL A 78 2.47 -18.76 5.85
C VAL A 78 2.43 -20.22 6.32
N ILE A 79 3.60 -20.83 6.49
CA ILE A 79 3.81 -22.26 6.79
C ILE A 79 4.83 -22.36 7.94
N LYS A 80 4.71 -23.33 8.84
CA LYS A 80 5.71 -23.56 9.90
C LYS A 80 7.05 -23.97 9.29
N ALA A 81 8.15 -23.39 9.77
CA ALA A 81 9.50 -23.51 9.20
C ALA A 81 10.22 -24.81 9.56
N GLY A 82 9.58 -25.95 9.29
CA GLY A 82 10.22 -27.26 9.31
C GLY A 82 10.28 -27.87 7.91
N LYS A 83 11.40 -28.50 7.56
CA LYS A 83 11.62 -29.10 6.23
C LYS A 83 10.47 -30.04 5.80
N SER A 84 10.02 -30.92 6.70
CA SER A 84 8.91 -31.86 6.45
C SER A 84 7.54 -31.19 6.31
N GLU A 85 7.35 -30.06 6.98
CA GLU A 85 6.15 -29.24 6.91
C GLU A 85 6.09 -28.46 5.58
N LEU A 86 7.25 -28.06 5.06
CA LEU A 86 7.42 -27.44 3.74
C LEU A 86 7.30 -28.46 2.60
N GLU A 87 7.86 -29.66 2.75
CA GLU A 87 7.69 -30.80 1.81
C GLU A 87 6.22 -31.19 1.68
N LYS A 88 5.50 -31.30 2.79
CA LYS A 88 4.04 -31.53 2.81
C LYS A 88 3.24 -30.42 2.15
N HIS A 89 3.72 -29.17 2.21
CA HIS A 89 3.10 -28.07 1.47
C HIS A 89 3.33 -28.19 -0.05
N ALA A 90 4.57 -28.46 -0.47
CA ALA A 90 4.96 -28.61 -1.87
C ALA A 90 4.20 -29.76 -2.56
N ALA A 91 4.01 -30.88 -1.86
CA ALA A 91 3.24 -32.04 -2.31
C ALA A 91 1.71 -31.85 -2.25
N GLY A 92 1.21 -30.71 -1.74
CA GLY A 92 -0.22 -30.44 -1.64
C GLY A 92 -0.86 -30.11 -2.97
N LYS A 93 -2.00 -30.73 -3.30
CA LYS A 93 -2.74 -30.53 -4.57
C LYS A 93 -2.91 -29.05 -4.96
N ARG A 94 -3.24 -28.17 -4.01
CA ARG A 94 -3.39 -26.71 -4.23
C ARG A 94 -2.07 -26.04 -4.64
N HIS A 95 -0.93 -26.47 -4.07
CA HIS A 95 0.38 -25.94 -4.45
C HIS A 95 0.76 -26.41 -5.86
N GLN A 96 0.62 -27.70 -6.14
CA GLN A 96 0.93 -28.29 -7.45
C GLN A 96 0.10 -27.67 -8.58
N MET A 97 -1.22 -27.53 -8.38
CA MET A 97 -2.14 -26.91 -9.33
C MET A 97 -1.77 -25.44 -9.64
N LEU A 98 -1.36 -24.68 -8.62
CA LEU A 98 -0.96 -23.27 -8.82
C LEU A 98 0.47 -23.14 -9.41
N ARG A 99 1.39 -24.08 -9.11
CA ARG A 99 2.75 -24.10 -9.71
C ARG A 99 2.72 -24.45 -11.20
N GLY A 100 1.73 -25.23 -11.65
CA GLY A 100 1.52 -25.55 -13.07
C GLY A 100 0.92 -24.40 -13.92
N ASN A 101 0.28 -23.42 -13.28
CA ASN A 101 -0.37 -22.28 -13.96
C ASN A 101 0.52 -21.01 -14.00
N VAL A 102 1.83 -21.13 -13.80
CA VAL A 102 2.78 -20.02 -13.91
C VAL A 102 3.29 -19.93 -15.36
N PRO A 103 3.05 -18.82 -16.09
CA PRO A 103 3.60 -18.65 -17.43
C PRO A 103 5.14 -18.67 -17.40
N SER A 104 5.75 -19.51 -18.24
CA SER A 104 7.19 -19.80 -18.25
C SER A 104 8.09 -18.66 -18.79
N THR A 105 7.60 -17.42 -18.77
CA THR A 105 8.37 -16.20 -19.07
C THR A 105 7.98 -15.05 -18.13
N THR A 106 7.83 -15.34 -16.82
CA THR A 106 7.57 -14.29 -15.83
C THR A 106 8.85 -13.50 -15.56
N THR A 107 9.14 -12.49 -16.40
CA THR A 107 10.17 -11.48 -16.14
C THR A 107 9.73 -10.61 -14.95
N VAL A 108 10.05 -11.06 -13.75
CA VAL A 108 9.90 -10.27 -12.52
C VAL A 108 10.88 -9.11 -12.61
N LEU A 109 10.39 -7.88 -12.76
CA LEU A 109 11.20 -6.66 -12.74
C LEU A 109 11.67 -6.34 -11.31
N ILE A 110 12.58 -7.17 -10.79
CA ILE A 110 13.57 -6.80 -9.79
C ILE A 110 14.76 -6.25 -10.59
N GLY A 111 15.10 -4.98 -10.38
CA GLY A 111 16.19 -4.35 -11.11
C GLY A 111 17.56 -4.79 -10.61
N GLN A 112 18.37 -5.33 -11.52
CA GLN A 112 19.83 -5.20 -11.46
C GLN A 112 20.40 -5.23 -12.87
N GLU A 113 21.62 -4.72 -13.03
CA GLU A 113 22.19 -4.33 -14.32
C GLU A 113 22.61 -5.52 -15.20
N LEU A 114 22.49 -5.35 -16.51
CA LEU A 114 23.37 -6.01 -17.48
C LEU A 114 23.69 -5.03 -18.62
N ILE A 115 24.98 -4.74 -18.77
CA ILE A 115 25.52 -3.92 -19.87
C ILE A 115 25.61 -4.80 -21.12
N SER A 116 25.14 -4.29 -22.26
CA SER A 116 25.47 -4.83 -23.58
C SER A 116 25.54 -3.70 -24.59
N GLN A 117 26.58 -3.69 -25.42
CA GLN A 117 26.83 -2.66 -26.42
C GLN A 117 26.40 -3.16 -27.81
N SER A 118 25.74 -2.31 -28.59
CA SER A 118 25.86 -2.32 -30.06
C SER A 118 25.25 -1.06 -30.70
N GLU A 119 26.14 -0.24 -31.26
CA GLU A 119 25.99 0.48 -32.56
C GLU A 119 24.88 1.54 -32.76
N LEU A 120 25.34 2.80 -32.68
CA LEU A 120 24.95 3.91 -33.56
C LEU A 120 25.50 3.65 -35.00
N PRO A 121 25.21 4.46 -36.07
CA PRO A 121 24.56 5.78 -36.08
C PRO A 121 23.53 6.07 -37.21
N VAL A 122 22.83 7.20 -37.11
CA VAL A 122 22.59 8.09 -38.26
C VAL A 122 22.82 9.53 -37.81
N SER A 123 23.61 10.30 -38.56
CA SER A 123 23.87 11.72 -38.33
C SER A 123 23.09 12.60 -39.30
N ILE A 124 22.59 13.74 -38.82
CA ILE A 124 22.27 14.90 -39.66
C ILE A 124 22.90 16.13 -39.01
N SER A 125 23.86 16.73 -39.69
CA SER A 125 24.50 17.98 -39.30
C SER A 125 23.97 19.11 -40.17
N ILE A 126 23.57 20.23 -39.56
CA ILE A 126 23.39 21.50 -40.26
C ILE A 126 24.04 22.62 -39.44
N ASN A 127 25.16 23.14 -39.96
CA ASN A 127 25.79 24.34 -39.43
C ASN A 127 25.14 25.57 -40.08
N ALA A 128 24.82 26.58 -39.27
CA ALA A 128 24.56 27.94 -39.73
C ALA A 128 25.02 28.92 -38.66
N GLU A 129 26.09 29.66 -38.94
CA GLU A 129 26.54 30.79 -38.12
C GLU A 129 25.72 32.04 -38.51
N GLY A 130 25.39 32.90 -37.53
CA GLY A 130 24.63 34.13 -37.80
C GLY A 130 24.09 34.77 -36.53
N GLY A 131 24.83 35.71 -35.95
CA GLY A 131 24.56 36.25 -34.62
C GLY A 131 23.37 37.23 -34.52
N GLY A 132 22.84 37.36 -33.31
CA GLY A 132 21.83 38.35 -32.92
C GLY A 132 21.51 38.23 -31.43
N ALA A 133 22.02 39.14 -30.59
CA ALA A 133 21.91 39.04 -29.14
C ALA A 133 20.74 39.89 -28.58
N PRO A 134 19.93 39.33 -27.66
CA PRO A 134 19.11 40.11 -26.73
C PRO A 134 19.77 40.22 -25.34
N THR A 135 19.62 41.37 -24.69
CA THR A 135 20.11 41.61 -23.32
C THR A 135 19.20 41.00 -22.26
N PRO A 136 19.73 40.52 -21.12
CA PRO A 136 18.92 40.03 -20.02
C PRO A 136 18.22 41.16 -19.26
N VAL A 137 17.00 40.90 -18.78
CA VAL A 137 16.33 41.71 -17.75
C VAL A 137 16.33 40.88 -16.47
N THR A 138 16.82 41.47 -15.38
CA THR A 138 16.88 40.82 -14.06
C THR A 138 15.52 40.85 -13.36
N VAL A 139 15.22 39.76 -12.65
CA VAL A 139 14.21 39.74 -11.58
C VAL A 139 14.79 40.33 -10.31
N ASP A 140 13.93 40.88 -9.45
CA ASP A 140 14.17 41.04 -8.00
C ASP A 140 12.81 41.02 -7.26
N GLU A 141 12.85 40.93 -5.93
CA GLU A 141 11.90 40.14 -5.14
C GLU A 141 11.24 40.92 -3.96
N TYR A 142 10.14 40.37 -3.39
CA TYR A 142 9.38 40.87 -2.23
C TYR A 142 8.61 42.21 -2.46
N THR A 143 7.53 42.57 -1.74
CA THR A 143 7.20 42.31 -0.32
C THR A 143 5.68 42.13 -0.08
N SER A 144 5.33 41.62 1.10
CA SER A 144 4.01 41.21 1.58
C SER A 144 2.84 42.21 1.42
N VAL A 145 1.65 41.68 1.12
CA VAL A 145 0.38 42.32 1.44
C VAL A 145 0.07 42.13 2.94
N GLN A 146 -0.26 43.21 3.64
CA GLN A 146 -0.91 43.18 4.94
C GLN A 146 -2.29 43.87 4.85
N CYS A 147 -3.29 43.29 5.51
CA CYS A 147 -4.60 43.92 5.65
C CYS A 147 -4.63 44.77 6.94
N ILE A 148 -5.16 45.99 6.85
CA ILE A 148 -5.63 46.74 8.01
C ILE A 148 -6.95 47.43 7.64
N ASP A 149 -7.94 47.32 8.51
CA ASP A 149 -9.27 47.91 8.41
C ASP A 149 -9.33 49.36 8.95
N ALA A 150 -10.55 49.91 8.93
CA ALA A 150 -11.02 51.08 9.68
C ALA A 150 -10.56 52.47 9.16
N GLY A 151 -11.49 53.16 8.51
CA GLY A 151 -11.27 54.52 8.00
C GLY A 151 -11.46 55.62 9.06
N THR A 152 -11.00 56.82 8.69
CA THR A 152 -11.55 58.10 9.15
C THR A 152 -11.35 59.12 8.03
N TYR A 153 -12.43 59.68 7.49
CA TYR A 153 -12.34 60.80 6.55
C TYR A 153 -12.15 62.11 7.32
N THR A 154 -10.93 62.63 7.33
CA THR A 154 -10.65 64.00 7.79
C THR A 154 -11.08 65.00 6.72
N ASN A 155 -12.02 65.88 7.07
CA ASN A 155 -12.34 67.03 6.23
C ASN A 155 -11.17 68.01 6.22
N ILE A 156 -10.65 68.32 5.03
CA ILE A 156 -9.80 69.49 4.80
C ILE A 156 -10.43 70.30 3.67
N SER A 157 -10.97 71.46 4.02
CA SER A 157 -11.54 72.42 3.07
C SER A 157 -10.50 73.48 2.70
N SER A 158 -10.24 73.64 1.41
CA SER A 158 -9.57 74.82 0.84
C SER A 158 -10.16 75.14 -0.54
N GLU A 159 -10.26 76.44 -0.84
CA GLU A 159 -11.01 76.97 -1.98
C GLU A 159 -10.14 77.05 -3.26
N GLY A 160 -10.75 77.03 -4.46
CA GLY A 160 -9.97 76.88 -5.70
C GLY A 160 -10.67 77.10 -7.06
N ASN A 161 -11.41 78.21 -7.23
CA ASN A 161 -11.93 78.75 -8.51
C ASN A 161 -12.96 77.93 -9.34
N PRO A 162 -13.92 78.62 -10.01
CA PRO A 162 -14.84 77.97 -10.95
C PRO A 162 -14.27 77.91 -12.38
N VAL A 163 -14.37 76.75 -13.03
CA VAL A 163 -14.17 76.61 -14.49
C VAL A 163 -15.50 76.24 -15.13
N SER A 164 -15.98 77.06 -16.06
CA SER A 164 -17.23 76.85 -16.78
C SER A 164 -17.03 75.91 -17.98
N SER A 165 -17.26 74.62 -17.80
CA SER A 165 -17.43 73.66 -18.90
C SER A 165 -18.90 73.23 -19.01
N THR A 166 -19.54 73.56 -20.14
CA THR A 166 -20.88 73.06 -20.48
C THR A 166 -20.78 71.63 -21.03
N GLU A 167 -20.53 70.66 -20.15
CA GLU A 167 -20.73 69.25 -20.49
C GLU A 167 -22.17 68.83 -20.16
N THR A 168 -22.87 68.31 -21.17
CA THR A 168 -24.21 67.74 -20.97
C THR A 168 -24.05 66.42 -20.23
N TYR A 169 -24.49 66.38 -18.97
CA TYR A 169 -24.32 65.23 -18.09
C TYR A 169 -25.19 64.05 -18.55
N HIS A 170 -24.69 63.26 -19.51
CA HIS A 170 -25.27 61.96 -19.85
C HIS A 170 -25.21 61.07 -18.61
N GLN A 171 -26.36 60.88 -17.95
CA GLN A 171 -26.44 59.93 -16.84
C GLN A 171 -25.95 58.56 -17.32
N PRO A 172 -25.10 57.86 -16.55
CA PRO A 172 -24.65 56.53 -16.91
C PRO A 172 -25.87 55.61 -16.91
N VAL A 173 -26.32 55.24 -18.12
CA VAL A 173 -27.43 54.30 -18.31
C VAL A 173 -27.07 53.03 -17.55
N GLN A 174 -27.82 52.74 -16.47
CA GLN A 174 -27.59 51.55 -15.68
C GLN A 174 -27.78 50.34 -16.60
N ARG A 175 -26.66 49.70 -16.98
CA ARG A 175 -26.69 48.40 -17.63
C ARG A 175 -27.18 47.41 -16.59
N HIS A 176 -28.50 47.24 -16.52
CA HIS A 176 -29.13 46.14 -15.83
C HIS A 176 -28.44 44.86 -16.31
N HIS A 177 -27.58 44.30 -15.45
CA HIS A 177 -27.02 42.99 -15.71
C HIS A 177 -28.22 42.05 -15.75
N PRO A 178 -28.40 41.27 -16.85
CA PRO A 178 -29.53 40.36 -16.92
C PRO A 178 -29.46 39.45 -15.69
N ILE A 179 -30.56 39.36 -14.94
CA ILE A 179 -30.64 38.49 -13.77
C ILE A 179 -30.48 37.08 -14.30
N VAL A 180 -29.27 36.53 -14.17
CA VAL A 180 -28.96 35.17 -14.60
C VAL A 180 -29.83 34.25 -13.76
N ALA A 181 -30.81 33.62 -14.41
CA ALA A 181 -31.66 32.65 -13.74
C ALA A 181 -30.77 31.61 -13.07
N PRO A 182 -31.03 31.23 -11.80
CA PRO A 182 -30.20 30.27 -11.10
C PRO A 182 -30.14 28.97 -11.92
N GLN A 183 -28.93 28.60 -12.34
CA GLN A 183 -28.70 27.35 -13.05
C GLN A 183 -29.27 26.19 -12.24
N PRO A 184 -29.92 25.19 -12.87
CA PRO A 184 -30.51 24.07 -12.14
C PRO A 184 -29.42 23.38 -11.33
N GLN A 185 -29.55 23.41 -10.00
CA GLN A 185 -28.56 22.84 -9.10
C GLN A 185 -28.50 21.33 -9.32
N VAL A 186 -27.40 20.86 -9.92
CA VAL A 186 -27.21 19.43 -10.17
C VAL A 186 -26.99 18.73 -8.84
N GLU A 187 -27.97 17.93 -8.40
CA GLU A 187 -27.94 17.24 -7.12
C GLU A 187 -26.83 16.19 -7.09
N LEU A 188 -25.74 16.48 -6.37
CA LEU A 188 -24.57 15.61 -6.24
C LEU A 188 -24.83 14.47 -5.25
N THR A 189 -25.68 13.51 -5.65
CA THR A 189 -25.93 12.29 -4.88
C THR A 189 -24.70 11.37 -4.86
N THR A 190 -24.29 10.87 -3.70
CA THR A 190 -23.23 9.84 -3.57
C THR A 190 -23.79 8.53 -3.04
N LYS A 191 -23.25 7.40 -3.53
CA LYS A 191 -23.47 6.07 -2.94
C LYS A 191 -22.32 5.66 -2.01
N ALA A 192 -21.20 6.39 -2.02
CA ALA A 192 -20.06 6.12 -1.15
C ALA A 192 -20.29 6.70 0.26
N ILE A 193 -20.77 5.84 1.16
CA ILE A 193 -21.06 6.18 2.55
C ILE A 193 -20.16 5.34 3.47
N VAL A 194 -19.41 5.99 4.36
CA VAL A 194 -18.56 5.32 5.36
C VAL A 194 -19.42 4.40 6.25
N SER A 195 -18.87 3.26 6.67
CA SER A 195 -19.52 2.10 7.32
C SER A 195 -20.47 1.26 6.43
N ARG A 196 -20.71 1.64 5.17
CA ARG A 196 -21.48 0.85 4.20
C ARG A 196 -20.56 0.12 3.21
N GLN A 197 -21.11 -0.83 2.45
CA GLN A 197 -20.39 -1.45 1.33
C GLN A 197 -20.00 -0.36 0.32
N ALA A 198 -18.75 -0.36 -0.13
CA ALA A 198 -18.30 0.57 -1.17
C ALA A 198 -19.02 0.31 -2.51
N PRO A 199 -19.35 1.35 -3.30
CA PRO A 199 -20.06 1.18 -4.57
C PRO A 199 -19.32 0.25 -5.54
N PRO A 200 -19.98 -0.79 -6.10
CA PRO A 200 -19.32 -1.75 -6.96
C PRO A 200 -18.95 -1.16 -8.31
N TRP A 201 -17.73 -1.45 -8.79
CA TRP A 201 -17.26 -1.03 -10.11
C TRP A 201 -16.61 -2.17 -10.88
N LYS A 202 -16.71 -2.12 -12.22
CA LYS A 202 -16.14 -3.07 -13.17
C LYS A 202 -15.68 -2.34 -14.43
N ALA A 203 -14.39 -2.10 -14.57
CA ALA A 203 -13.86 -1.27 -15.66
C ALA A 203 -12.53 -1.77 -16.23
N THR A 204 -12.15 -1.20 -17.38
CA THR A 204 -10.87 -1.46 -18.04
C THR A 204 -9.76 -0.70 -17.31
N ALA A 205 -8.61 -1.31 -17.12
CA ALA A 205 -7.44 -0.70 -16.49
C ALA A 205 -6.16 -0.94 -17.31
N ILE A 206 -5.17 -0.08 -17.12
CA ILE A 206 -3.79 -0.37 -17.49
C ILE A 206 -3.04 -0.89 -16.25
N VAL A 207 -2.37 -2.04 -16.39
CA VAL A 207 -1.55 -2.68 -15.35
C VAL A 207 -0.23 -3.10 -15.96
N ASN A 208 0.89 -2.58 -15.44
CA ASN A 208 2.25 -2.84 -15.94
C ASN A 208 2.40 -2.55 -17.46
N GLY A 209 1.63 -1.61 -18.02
CA GLY A 209 1.58 -1.29 -19.46
C GLY A 209 0.61 -2.13 -20.30
N HIS A 210 -0.07 -3.12 -19.72
CA HIS A 210 -1.04 -3.97 -20.42
C HIS A 210 -2.49 -3.58 -20.11
N VAL A 211 -3.37 -3.69 -21.11
CA VAL A 211 -4.82 -3.51 -20.94
C VAL A 211 -5.40 -4.76 -20.26
N THR A 212 -6.18 -4.55 -19.20
CA THR A 212 -6.90 -5.61 -18.48
C THR A 212 -8.27 -5.11 -17.99
N ARG A 213 -9.07 -5.99 -17.37
CA ARG A 213 -10.34 -5.63 -16.72
C ARG A 213 -10.25 -5.96 -15.23
N LEU A 214 -10.75 -5.05 -14.39
CA LEU A 214 -10.76 -5.20 -12.93
C LEU A 214 -12.16 -5.01 -12.35
N ASP A 215 -12.44 -5.72 -11.27
CA ASP A 215 -13.65 -5.65 -10.43
C ASP A 215 -13.23 -5.23 -9.00
N LEU A 216 -14.05 -4.43 -8.32
CA LEU A 216 -13.91 -4.21 -6.87
C LEU A 216 -13.91 -5.53 -6.07
N ALA A 217 -14.52 -6.59 -6.59
CA ALA A 217 -14.49 -7.93 -5.99
C ALA A 217 -13.08 -8.57 -5.96
N ASP A 218 -12.19 -8.25 -6.92
CA ASP A 218 -10.83 -8.83 -7.03
C ASP A 218 -9.92 -8.47 -5.83
N TYR A 219 -10.33 -7.44 -5.08
CA TYR A 219 -9.62 -6.91 -3.92
C TYR A 219 -10.15 -7.44 -2.58
N ARG A 220 -11.19 -8.29 -2.56
CA ARG A 220 -11.69 -8.91 -1.33
C ARG A 220 -10.60 -9.72 -0.63
N GLY A 221 -10.61 -9.67 0.70
CA GLY A 221 -9.57 -10.26 1.56
C GLY A 221 -8.30 -9.40 1.72
N ARG A 222 -8.22 -8.22 1.08
CA ARG A 222 -7.17 -7.21 1.28
C ARG A 222 -7.80 -5.84 1.54
N TYR A 223 -7.02 -4.89 2.07
CA TYR A 223 -7.42 -3.48 2.02
C TYR A 223 -7.18 -2.91 0.61
N LEU A 224 -7.98 -1.94 0.21
CA LEU A 224 -7.88 -1.23 -1.06
C LEU A 224 -7.98 0.28 -0.86
N ILE A 225 -6.99 0.99 -1.37
CA ILE A 225 -7.04 2.43 -1.63
C ILE A 225 -7.58 2.63 -3.05
N PHE A 226 -8.77 3.21 -3.18
CA PHE A 226 -9.32 3.66 -4.45
C PHE A 226 -9.19 5.19 -4.56
N ASN A 227 -8.56 5.69 -5.61
CA ASN A 227 -8.00 7.06 -5.65
C ASN A 227 -8.23 7.77 -6.99
N ARG A 228 -8.58 9.06 -7.00
CA ARG A 228 -8.47 9.88 -8.24
C ARG A 228 -7.00 10.03 -8.70
N VAL A 229 -6.80 9.78 -9.99
CA VAL A 229 -5.59 10.04 -10.80
C VAL A 229 -5.11 11.50 -10.77
N CYS A 230 -3.79 11.68 -10.58
CA CYS A 230 -2.98 12.83 -11.00
C CYS A 230 -1.49 12.42 -11.03
N ALA A 231 -0.66 13.08 -11.85
CA ALA A 231 0.73 12.68 -12.12
C ALA A 231 1.59 12.48 -10.84
N SER A 232 1.70 13.54 -10.04
CA SER A 232 2.51 13.55 -8.81
C SER A 232 2.03 12.52 -7.78
N GLU A 233 0.71 12.44 -7.57
CA GLU A 233 0.10 11.52 -6.61
C GLU A 233 0.26 10.04 -7.03
N ILE A 234 0.11 9.73 -8.32
CA ILE A 234 0.39 8.39 -8.86
C ILE A 234 1.86 8.03 -8.73
N ASN A 235 2.76 8.96 -9.06
CA ASN A 235 4.19 8.72 -8.94
C ASN A 235 4.58 8.43 -7.49
N ALA A 236 4.13 9.25 -6.54
CA ALA A 236 4.40 9.04 -5.11
C ALA A 236 3.79 7.72 -4.56
N LEU A 237 2.55 7.39 -4.93
CA LEU A 237 1.90 6.11 -4.56
C LEU A 237 2.58 4.90 -5.21
N SER A 238 3.01 5.01 -6.46
CA SER A 238 3.73 3.97 -7.21
C SER A 238 5.12 3.69 -6.63
N ASP A 239 5.80 4.73 -6.16
CA ASP A 239 7.13 4.58 -5.57
C ASP A 239 7.03 3.93 -4.19
N ARG A 240 6.06 4.35 -3.37
CA ARG A 240 5.81 3.85 -2.01
C ARG A 240 4.89 2.63 -1.92
N VAL A 241 4.46 2.05 -3.06
CA VAL A 241 3.51 0.91 -3.12
C VAL A 241 3.93 -0.29 -2.27
N ALA A 242 5.24 -0.47 -2.03
CA ALA A 242 5.77 -1.53 -1.19
C ALA A 242 5.31 -1.40 0.28
N GLU A 243 5.25 -0.18 0.83
CA GLU A 243 4.80 0.08 2.21
C GLU A 243 3.32 -0.30 2.39
N PHE A 244 2.48 0.04 1.40
CA PHE A 244 1.07 -0.33 1.40
C PHE A 244 0.87 -1.85 1.25
N ARG A 245 1.63 -2.51 0.36
CA ARG A 245 1.58 -3.98 0.20
C ARG A 245 2.09 -4.73 1.44
N MET A 246 3.07 -4.18 2.16
CA MET A 246 3.46 -4.70 3.49
C MET A 246 2.32 -4.57 4.50
N ALA A 247 1.57 -3.47 4.45
CA ALA A 247 0.32 -3.26 5.19
C ALA A 247 -0.93 -3.91 4.51
N GLN A 248 -0.74 -5.05 3.81
CA GLN A 248 -1.81 -5.85 3.16
C GLN A 248 -2.80 -5.05 2.28
N THR A 249 -2.35 -3.91 1.75
CA THR A 249 -3.16 -2.92 1.03
C THR A 249 -2.71 -2.82 -0.42
N GLU A 250 -3.65 -2.93 -1.36
CA GLU A 250 -3.44 -2.55 -2.76
C GLU A 250 -3.93 -1.12 -3.02
N ILE A 251 -3.48 -0.53 -4.12
CA ILE A 251 -3.86 0.81 -4.57
C ILE A 251 -4.38 0.70 -6.00
N VAL A 252 -5.49 1.35 -6.32
CA VAL A 252 -6.00 1.57 -7.69
C VAL A 252 -6.24 3.06 -7.89
N ALA A 253 -5.63 3.63 -8.93
CA ALA A 253 -5.93 4.97 -9.38
C ALA A 253 -7.03 4.93 -10.47
N CYS A 254 -7.95 5.90 -10.48
CA CYS A 254 -9.02 6.02 -11.46
C CYS A 254 -9.16 7.45 -11.99
N SER A 255 -9.49 7.61 -13.27
CA SER A 255 -9.93 8.87 -13.87
C SER A 255 -11.11 8.66 -14.81
N VAL A 256 -11.64 9.77 -15.34
CA VAL A 256 -12.63 9.78 -16.43
C VAL A 256 -12.00 9.56 -17.82
N ASP A 257 -10.68 9.45 -17.91
CA ASP A 257 -9.97 9.27 -19.18
C ASP A 257 -10.15 7.85 -19.74
N SER A 258 -9.84 7.70 -21.03
CA SER A 258 -9.81 6.38 -21.66
C SER A 258 -8.59 5.55 -21.23
N HIS A 259 -8.71 4.22 -21.30
CA HIS A 259 -7.56 3.33 -21.09
C HIS A 259 -6.45 3.55 -22.14
N LEU A 260 -6.78 4.05 -23.34
CA LEU A 260 -5.79 4.46 -24.34
C LEU A 260 -5.03 5.72 -23.92
N SER A 261 -5.72 6.67 -23.28
CA SER A 261 -5.10 7.86 -22.67
C SER A 261 -4.10 7.45 -21.58
N HIS A 262 -4.48 6.52 -20.69
CA HIS A 262 -3.57 5.95 -19.70
C HIS A 262 -2.37 5.21 -20.32
N LEU A 263 -2.58 4.48 -21.42
CA LEU A 263 -1.50 3.77 -22.13
C LEU A 263 -0.54 4.73 -22.85
N ALA A 264 -1.02 5.88 -23.34
CA ALA A 264 -0.17 6.94 -23.90
C ALA A 264 0.59 7.69 -22.80
N TRP A 265 -0.09 8.08 -21.72
CA TRP A 265 0.50 8.79 -20.59
C TRP A 265 1.55 7.96 -19.83
N GLY A 266 1.41 6.64 -19.84
CA GLY A 266 2.41 5.72 -19.31
C GLY A 266 3.66 5.51 -20.19
N LYS A 267 3.68 6.07 -21.41
CA LYS A 267 4.88 6.11 -22.28
C LYS A 267 5.67 7.42 -22.12
N LEU A 268 5.05 8.47 -21.58
CA LEU A 268 5.71 9.74 -21.30
C LEU A 268 6.59 9.63 -20.04
N SER A 269 7.75 10.29 -20.05
CA SER A 269 8.62 10.31 -18.88
C SER A 269 8.00 11.18 -17.77
N ARG A 270 8.48 11.00 -16.53
CA ARG A 270 8.05 11.84 -15.40
C ARG A 270 8.48 13.31 -15.53
N GLN A 271 9.49 13.60 -16.36
CA GLN A 271 9.93 14.97 -16.64
C GLN A 271 8.93 15.66 -17.60
N ASP A 272 8.36 14.90 -18.53
CA ASP A 272 7.35 15.36 -19.51
C ASP A 272 5.91 15.34 -18.95
N GLY A 273 5.74 15.36 -17.62
CA GLY A 273 4.44 15.27 -16.95
C GLY A 273 3.76 13.87 -17.01
N GLY A 274 4.49 12.85 -17.48
CA GLY A 274 4.05 11.46 -17.52
C GLY A 274 4.11 10.74 -16.17
N VAL A 275 3.64 9.49 -16.18
CA VAL A 275 3.74 8.56 -15.02
C VAL A 275 4.71 7.41 -15.26
N GLY A 276 5.26 7.26 -16.47
CA GLY A 276 6.02 6.07 -16.87
C GLY A 276 5.18 4.80 -16.71
N ASN A 277 5.79 3.69 -16.28
CA ASN A 277 5.06 2.46 -15.97
C ASN A 277 4.79 2.36 -14.44
N PRO A 278 3.66 2.89 -13.92
CA PRO A 278 3.39 2.88 -12.48
C PRO A 278 3.11 1.46 -11.97
N LYS A 279 3.53 1.19 -10.74
CA LYS A 279 3.38 -0.11 -10.05
C LYS A 279 1.98 -0.36 -9.48
N ILE A 280 1.01 0.47 -9.89
CA ILE A 280 -0.40 0.51 -9.46
C ILE A 280 -1.31 0.59 -10.70
N PRO A 281 -2.49 -0.08 -10.73
CA PRO A 281 -3.43 0.01 -11.85
C PRO A 281 -3.98 1.42 -12.10
N LEU A 282 -4.17 1.75 -13.39
CA LEU A 282 -4.86 2.95 -13.86
C LEU A 282 -6.22 2.57 -14.49
N LEU A 283 -7.29 2.63 -13.69
CA LEU A 283 -8.67 2.33 -14.05
C LEU A 283 -9.31 3.48 -14.85
N ALA A 284 -10.01 3.16 -15.94
CA ALA A 284 -10.63 4.13 -16.84
C ALA A 284 -12.16 4.17 -16.68
N ASP A 285 -12.72 5.34 -16.40
CA ASP A 285 -14.17 5.61 -16.33
C ASP A 285 -14.65 6.67 -17.36
N PRO A 286 -14.52 6.40 -18.68
CA PRO A 286 -15.03 7.30 -19.72
C PRO A 286 -16.57 7.40 -19.76
N THR A 287 -17.27 6.69 -18.88
CA THR A 287 -18.72 6.79 -18.67
C THR A 287 -19.10 7.76 -17.54
N HIS A 288 -18.10 8.18 -16.76
CA HIS A 288 -18.23 8.90 -15.49
C HIS A 288 -19.14 8.17 -14.47
N SER A 289 -19.33 6.85 -14.62
CA SER A 289 -20.27 6.07 -13.79
C SER A 289 -19.72 5.80 -12.40
N ILE A 290 -18.42 5.48 -12.30
CA ILE A 290 -17.72 5.31 -11.02
C ILE A 290 -17.55 6.68 -10.35
N ALA A 291 -17.23 7.72 -11.12
CA ALA A 291 -17.13 9.09 -10.61
C ALA A 291 -18.46 9.65 -10.07
N LYS A 292 -19.61 9.25 -10.64
CA LYS A 292 -20.94 9.54 -10.11
C LYS A 292 -21.26 8.71 -8.87
N ASP A 293 -21.05 7.39 -8.93
CA ASP A 293 -21.38 6.49 -7.82
C ASP A 293 -20.60 6.79 -6.54
N TYR A 294 -19.36 7.27 -6.66
CA TYR A 294 -18.55 7.73 -5.54
C TYR A 294 -18.78 9.22 -5.15
N GLY A 295 -19.59 9.96 -5.91
CA GLY A 295 -19.99 11.34 -5.60
C GLY A 295 -18.95 12.42 -5.87
N VAL A 296 -18.07 12.21 -6.87
CA VAL A 296 -16.90 13.07 -7.13
C VAL A 296 -16.88 13.72 -8.49
N LEU A 297 -17.74 13.33 -9.43
CA LEU A 297 -17.85 14.02 -10.71
C LEU A 297 -18.30 15.47 -10.51
N LEU A 298 -17.55 16.43 -11.07
CA LEU A 298 -18.03 17.78 -11.31
C LEU A 298 -18.67 17.80 -12.71
N PRO A 299 -20.01 17.76 -12.83
CA PRO A 299 -20.68 17.57 -14.12
C PRO A 299 -20.31 18.68 -15.12
N ASP A 300 -20.28 19.92 -14.65
CA ASP A 300 -20.03 21.13 -15.46
C ASP A 300 -18.57 21.23 -15.96
N LYS A 301 -17.65 20.49 -15.33
CA LYS A 301 -16.22 20.47 -15.70
C LYS A 301 -15.79 19.16 -16.39
N GLY A 302 -16.67 18.16 -16.48
CA GLY A 302 -16.37 16.86 -17.09
C GLY A 302 -15.33 16.01 -16.38
N HIS A 303 -14.82 16.41 -15.20
CA HIS A 303 -13.79 15.69 -14.43
C HIS A 303 -14.16 15.56 -12.96
N SER A 304 -13.41 14.76 -12.19
CA SER A 304 -13.68 14.51 -10.78
C SER A 304 -12.89 15.39 -9.79
N LEU A 305 -13.37 15.50 -8.55
CA LEU A 305 -12.66 16.01 -7.36
C LEU A 305 -11.56 15.03 -6.91
N ARG A 306 -10.58 15.52 -6.14
CA ARG A 306 -9.48 14.67 -5.61
C ARG A 306 -9.96 13.89 -4.40
N ALA A 307 -10.52 12.71 -4.63
CA ALA A 307 -10.99 11.83 -3.57
C ALA A 307 -10.17 10.55 -3.43
N THR A 308 -9.99 10.12 -2.19
CA THR A 308 -9.42 8.83 -1.79
C THR A 308 -10.41 8.08 -0.91
N TYR A 309 -10.59 6.79 -1.16
CA TYR A 309 -11.49 5.90 -0.43
C TYR A 309 -10.69 4.70 0.09
N ILE A 310 -10.80 4.43 1.38
CA ILE A 310 -10.18 3.25 2.02
C ILE A 310 -11.26 2.19 2.23
N ILE A 311 -11.13 1.08 1.52
CA ILE A 311 -12.08 -0.04 1.50
C ILE A 311 -11.42 -1.24 2.18
N ASP A 312 -12.10 -1.90 3.11
CA ASP A 312 -11.54 -3.01 3.87
C ASP A 312 -11.65 -4.38 3.19
N LYS A 313 -11.06 -5.39 3.85
CA LYS A 313 -11.07 -6.80 3.47
C LYS A 313 -12.47 -7.40 3.20
N ARG A 314 -13.54 -6.80 3.71
CA ARG A 314 -14.95 -7.22 3.53
C ARG A 314 -15.65 -6.44 2.40
N GLY A 315 -15.09 -5.31 1.99
CA GLY A 315 -15.68 -4.37 1.03
C GLY A 315 -16.31 -3.13 1.65
N ILE A 316 -16.20 -2.94 2.97
CA ILE A 316 -16.79 -1.79 3.66
C ILE A 316 -15.91 -0.56 3.45
N LEU A 317 -16.52 0.58 3.13
CA LEU A 317 -15.84 1.88 3.09
C LEU A 317 -15.56 2.34 4.52
N ARG A 318 -14.29 2.45 4.90
CA ARG A 318 -13.83 2.76 6.27
C ARG A 318 -13.45 4.22 6.48
N ALA A 319 -12.91 4.86 5.45
CA ALA A 319 -12.60 6.29 5.44
C ALA A 319 -12.68 6.83 4.01
N MET A 320 -13.00 8.12 3.88
CA MET A 320 -12.87 8.84 2.62
C MET A 320 -12.43 10.28 2.87
N ASN A 321 -11.54 10.79 2.03
CA ASN A 321 -11.08 12.18 2.08
C ASN A 321 -11.26 12.79 0.69
N MET A 322 -11.80 14.00 0.61
CA MET A 322 -12.06 14.70 -0.64
C MET A 322 -11.51 16.13 -0.59
N TYR A 323 -10.81 16.52 -1.65
CA TYR A 323 -10.14 17.81 -1.79
C TYR A 323 -10.52 18.44 -3.14
N ASP A 324 -10.48 19.77 -3.22
CA ASP A 324 -10.52 20.45 -4.51
C ASP A 324 -9.29 20.10 -5.36
N THR A 325 -9.46 20.24 -6.66
CA THR A 325 -8.52 19.92 -7.72
C THR A 325 -7.17 20.63 -7.64
N VAL A 326 -6.99 21.68 -6.82
CA VAL A 326 -5.70 22.33 -6.60
C VAL A 326 -4.82 21.69 -5.51
N ILE A 327 -5.37 20.89 -4.58
CA ILE A 327 -4.63 20.40 -3.39
C ILE A 327 -4.19 18.94 -3.52
N GLY A 328 -2.89 18.67 -3.53
CA GLY A 328 -2.33 17.31 -3.48
C GLY A 328 -2.43 16.67 -2.09
N ARG A 329 -2.56 15.33 -2.03
CA ARG A 329 -2.80 14.58 -0.78
C ARG A 329 -1.53 14.00 -0.17
N GLY A 330 -1.44 14.03 1.17
CA GLY A 330 -0.34 13.46 1.94
C GLY A 330 -0.35 11.92 1.92
N ILE A 331 0.71 11.31 1.40
CA ILE A 331 0.85 9.85 1.32
C ILE A 331 1.08 9.23 2.71
N ASP A 332 1.76 9.94 3.61
CA ASP A 332 2.02 9.49 4.98
C ASP A 332 0.75 9.45 5.83
N GLU A 333 -0.16 10.42 5.68
CA GLU A 333 -1.47 10.37 6.35
C GLU A 333 -2.27 9.17 5.86
N LEU A 334 -2.34 8.95 4.55
CA LEU A 334 -3.01 7.78 3.97
C LEU A 334 -2.43 6.46 4.49
N LEU A 335 -1.11 6.37 4.66
CA LEU A 335 -0.44 5.20 5.24
C LEU A 335 -0.68 5.08 6.76
N ARG A 336 -0.79 6.20 7.48
CA ARG A 336 -1.16 6.26 8.91
C ARG A 336 -2.59 5.78 9.11
N THR A 337 -3.56 6.26 8.31
CA THR A 337 -4.96 5.82 8.35
C THR A 337 -5.08 4.31 8.09
N ILE A 338 -4.35 3.77 7.10
CA ILE A 338 -4.31 2.32 6.84
C ILE A 338 -3.80 1.55 8.06
N LYS A 339 -2.67 1.96 8.66
CA LYS A 339 -2.10 1.29 9.83
C LYS A 339 -2.99 1.40 11.07
N ALA A 340 -3.71 2.50 11.24
CA ALA A 340 -4.70 2.69 12.30
C ALA A 340 -5.91 1.76 12.12
N LEU A 341 -6.44 1.67 10.89
CA LEU A 341 -7.55 0.78 10.56
C LEU A 341 -7.18 -0.70 10.73
N LEU A 342 -5.95 -1.09 10.36
CA LEU A 342 -5.43 -2.44 10.59
C LEU A 342 -5.28 -2.75 12.08
N TYR A 343 -4.73 -1.83 12.87
CA TYR A 343 -4.62 -1.98 14.33
C TYR A 343 -6.00 -2.19 14.98
N SER A 344 -6.97 -1.32 14.67
CA SER A 344 -8.35 -1.43 15.16
C SER A 344 -9.05 -2.72 14.70
N ASP A 345 -8.76 -3.18 13.48
CA ASP A 345 -9.21 -4.47 12.93
C ASP A 345 -8.54 -5.72 13.57
N GLU A 346 -7.47 -5.55 14.34
CA GLU A 346 -6.67 -6.61 14.97
C GLU A 346 -6.84 -6.65 16.50
N THR A 347 -7.03 -5.50 17.16
CA THR A 347 -7.19 -5.40 18.63
C THR A 347 -8.64 -5.14 19.08
N GLU A 348 -9.53 -4.79 18.15
CA GLU A 348 -10.90 -4.30 18.43
C GLU A 348 -10.95 -2.97 19.24
N GLU A 349 -9.81 -2.28 19.38
CA GLU A 349 -9.71 -1.00 20.11
C GLU A 349 -9.99 0.22 19.22
N ALA A 350 -10.41 1.32 19.88
CA ALA A 350 -10.47 2.64 19.27
C ALA A 350 -9.07 3.29 19.18
N VAL A 351 -8.77 3.91 18.04
CA VAL A 351 -7.50 4.61 17.79
C VAL A 351 -7.67 6.11 18.10
N PRO A 352 -6.82 6.73 18.95
CA PRO A 352 -6.94 8.14 19.32
C PRO A 352 -6.52 9.09 18.19
N ALA A 353 -6.80 10.39 18.38
CA ALA A 353 -6.27 11.46 17.55
C ALA A 353 -4.74 11.42 17.49
N ASP A 354 -4.16 11.84 16.35
CA ASP A 354 -2.72 11.90 16.07
C ASP A 354 -1.91 10.60 16.28
N TRP A 355 -2.59 9.46 16.51
CA TRP A 355 -1.97 8.16 16.66
C TRP A 355 -1.05 7.81 15.49
N SER A 356 0.10 7.24 15.81
CA SER A 356 1.01 6.64 14.84
C SER A 356 1.55 5.30 15.36
N PRO A 357 2.09 4.43 14.50
CA PRO A 357 2.56 3.10 14.90
C PRO A 357 3.68 3.09 15.96
N SER A 358 4.37 4.21 16.21
CA SER A 358 5.36 4.33 17.30
C SER A 358 4.72 4.49 18.69
N HIS A 359 3.41 4.73 18.77
CA HIS A 359 2.65 4.91 20.01
C HIS A 359 1.94 3.62 20.48
N GLN A 360 2.36 2.45 20.00
CA GLN A 360 1.84 1.15 20.46
C GLN A 360 1.99 1.02 21.99
N GLY A 361 0.86 0.89 22.70
CA GLY A 361 0.77 0.93 24.15
C GLY A 361 -0.03 2.12 24.70
N GLN A 362 -0.26 3.19 23.91
CA GLN A 362 -1.20 4.26 24.25
C GLN A 362 -2.64 3.91 23.81
N CYS A 363 -3.14 2.77 24.27
CA CYS A 363 -4.57 2.48 24.27
C CYS A 363 -5.27 3.47 25.21
N MET A 364 -6.51 3.89 24.90
CA MET A 364 -7.27 4.73 25.82
C MET A 364 -7.56 3.96 27.12
N ALA A 365 -6.91 4.35 28.22
CA ALA A 365 -6.99 3.67 29.51
C ALA A 365 -8.38 3.82 30.16
N ASN A 366 -9.31 2.95 29.77
CA ASN A 366 -10.66 2.81 30.34
C ASN A 366 -11.41 4.14 30.54
N VAL A 367 -11.47 4.96 29.48
CA VAL A 367 -12.57 5.93 29.33
C VAL A 367 -13.84 5.11 29.12
N LYS A 368 -14.49 4.73 30.22
CA LYS A 368 -15.87 4.24 30.19
C LYS A 368 -16.69 5.30 29.45
N HIS A 369 -17.41 4.91 28.40
CA HIS A 369 -18.31 5.83 27.71
C HIS A 369 -19.43 6.25 28.66
N ASP A 370 -19.26 7.39 29.32
CA ASP A 370 -20.31 8.03 30.08
C ASP A 370 -21.29 8.68 29.11
N GLN A 371 -22.33 7.93 28.75
CA GLN A 371 -23.36 8.38 27.81
C GLN A 371 -24.27 9.48 28.40
N SER A 372 -24.05 9.93 29.64
CA SER A 372 -24.80 11.05 30.24
C SER A 372 -24.33 12.43 29.76
N ALA A 373 -23.16 12.53 29.11
CA ALA A 373 -22.57 13.81 28.72
C ALA A 373 -22.98 14.34 27.33
N LEU A 374 -23.82 13.61 26.57
CA LEU A 374 -24.24 13.95 25.22
C LEU A 374 -25.73 13.61 24.99
N SER A 375 -26.62 14.40 25.58
CA SER A 375 -28.08 14.40 25.35
C SER A 375 -28.64 15.81 25.34
#